data_AF-A0A9E5K762-F1
#
_entry.id   AF-A0A9E5K762-F1
#
_cell.length_a   1.000
_cell.length_b   1.000
_cell.length_c   1.000
_cell.angle_alpha   90.00
_cell.angle_beta   90.00
_cell.angle_gamma   90.00
#
_symmetry.space_group_name_H-M   'P 1'
#
loop_
_entity.id
_entity.type
_entity.pdbx_description
1 polymer ?
#
loop_
_entity_poly.entity_id
_entity_poly.type
_entity_poly.pdbx_seq_one_letter_code
_entity_poly.pdbx_strand_id
1 'polypeptide(L)'
;MLSGNPAAIPLLKENPDKIDWDLLSRNPAAIELLKENLDRINWELLSANTAAMQILKDNPDNINWNMLSGNPAAIELLKENPDKIDWYCLSLNSAAIELLKENP
;
A
#
# COMPACT_ATOMS: atom_id res chain seq x y z
N MET A 1 18.41 -5.46 5.30
CA MET A 1 17.92 -5.56 3.91
C MET A 1 17.82 -4.15 3.35
N LEU A 2 18.43 -3.86 2.19
CA LEU A 2 18.57 -2.49 1.67
C LEU A 2 17.27 -1.91 1.11
N SER A 3 16.42 -2.71 0.46
CA SER A 3 15.16 -2.27 -0.16
C SER A 3 14.17 -1.58 0.80
N GLY A 4 14.16 -1.97 2.07
CA GLY A 4 13.31 -1.34 3.09
C GLY A 4 13.89 -0.04 3.68
N ASN A 5 15.13 0.35 3.32
CA ASN A 5 15.77 1.55 3.83
C ASN A 5 15.54 2.74 2.88
N PRO A 6 14.80 3.79 3.28
CA PRO A 6 14.60 5.00 2.48
C PRO A 6 15.90 5.63 1.97
N ALA A 7 16.96 5.62 2.77
CA ALA A 7 18.25 6.21 2.39
C ALA A 7 19.00 5.40 1.32
N ALA A 8 18.61 4.15 1.10
CA ALA A 8 19.24 3.28 0.11
C ALA A 8 18.61 3.39 -1.30
N ILE A 9 17.53 4.16 -1.48
CA ILE A 9 16.84 4.29 -2.77
C ILE A 9 17.78 4.70 -3.93
N PRO A 10 18.68 5.71 -3.78
CA PRO A 10 19.60 6.05 -4.85
C PRO A 10 20.52 4.89 -5.24
N LEU A 11 21.06 4.16 -4.25
CA LEU A 11 21.93 3.01 -4.48
C LEU A 11 21.20 1.85 -5.15
N LEU A 12 19.93 1.62 -4.78
CA LEU A 12 19.09 0.57 -5.39
C LEU A 12 18.77 0.87 -6.85
N LYS A 13 18.59 2.14 -7.23
CA LYS A 13 18.41 2.55 -8.64
C LYS A 13 19.63 2.19 -9.50
N GLU A 14 20.83 2.24 -8.93
CA GLU A 14 22.08 1.86 -9.60
C GLU A 14 22.29 0.34 -9.67
N ASN A 15 21.57 -0.45 -8.86
CA ASN A 15 21.75 -1.89 -8.71
C ASN A 15 20.39 -2.63 -8.72
N PRO A 16 19.62 -2.57 -9.83
CA PRO A 16 18.25 -3.07 -9.88
C PRO A 16 18.13 -4.59 -9.65
N ASP A 17 19.19 -5.36 -9.94
CA ASP A 17 19.26 -6.80 -9.69
C ASP A 17 19.33 -7.16 -8.19
N LYS A 18 19.61 -6.18 -7.32
CA LYS A 18 19.67 -6.33 -5.87
C LYS A 18 18.38 -5.90 -5.17
N ILE A 19 17.38 -5.45 -5.91
CA ILE A 19 16.11 -5.01 -5.35
C ILE A 19 15.30 -6.24 -4.92
N ASP A 20 15.09 -6.35 -3.61
CA ASP A 20 13.96 -7.09 -3.04
C ASP A 20 12.70 -6.23 -3.23
N TRP A 21 11.82 -6.65 -4.16
CA TRP A 21 10.63 -5.91 -4.56
C TRP A 21 9.50 -5.98 -3.54
N ASP A 22 9.46 -7.01 -2.71
CA ASP A 22 8.48 -7.13 -1.63
C ASP A 22 8.73 -6.04 -0.57
N LEU A 23 9.99 -5.94 -0.13
CA LEU A 23 10.40 -4.90 0.82
C LEU A 23 10.31 -3.50 0.23
N LEU A 24 10.61 -3.36 -1.07
CA LEU A 24 10.51 -2.08 -1.74
C LEU A 24 9.04 -1.62 -1.82
N SER A 25 8.10 -2.53 -2.09
CA SER A 25 6.66 -2.23 -2.18
C SER A 25 6.08 -1.69 -0.87
N ARG A 26 6.66 -2.08 0.28
CA ARG A 26 6.32 -1.51 1.61
C ARG A 26 7.02 -0.19 1.92
N ASN A 27 8.04 0.19 1.17
CA ASN A 27 8.88 1.34 1.47
C ASN A 27 8.20 2.64 0.99
N PRO A 28 7.79 3.55 1.90
CA PRO A 28 7.12 4.79 1.50
C PRO A 28 8.00 5.76 0.74
N ALA A 29 9.33 5.62 0.78
CA ALA A 29 10.26 6.43 -0.02
C ALA A 29 10.51 5.88 -1.43
N ALA A 30 9.97 4.69 -1.74
CA ALA A 30 10.19 4.03 -3.04
C ALA A 30 9.12 4.32 -4.09
N ILE A 31 8.13 5.18 -3.79
CA ILE A 31 6.94 5.39 -4.66
C ILE A 31 7.31 5.69 -6.12
N GLU A 32 8.29 6.56 -6.36
CA GLU A 32 8.69 6.89 -7.74
C GLU A 32 9.35 5.70 -8.45
N LEU A 33 10.17 4.92 -7.74
CA LEU A 33 10.78 3.71 -8.32
C LEU A 33 9.74 2.62 -8.60
N LEU A 34 8.72 2.50 -7.75
CA LEU A 34 7.61 1.56 -7.95
C LEU A 34 6.74 1.94 -9.14
N LYS A 35 6.44 3.24 -9.34
CA LYS A 35 5.69 3.73 -10.52
C LYS A 35 6.37 3.37 -11.85
N GLU A 36 7.70 3.36 -11.88
CA GLU A 36 8.48 3.00 -13.07
C GLU A 36 8.50 1.48 -13.33
N ASN A 37 8.07 0.65 -12.37
CA ASN A 37 8.23 -0.81 -12.40
C ASN A 37 6.97 -1.53 -11.87
N LEU A 38 5.79 -1.17 -12.39
CA LEU A 38 4.50 -1.71 -11.93
C LEU A 38 4.41 -3.25 -12.01
N ASP A 39 5.11 -3.87 -12.97
CA ASP A 39 5.15 -5.33 -13.16
C ASP A 39 5.92 -6.07 -12.05
N ARG A 40 6.67 -5.34 -11.23
CA ARG A 40 7.48 -5.88 -10.12
C ARG A 40 6.83 -5.67 -8.76
N ILE A 41 5.75 -4.91 -8.70
CA ILE A 41 5.11 -4.56 -7.43
C ILE A 41 4.51 -5.80 -6.77
N ASN A 42 4.78 -5.96 -5.48
CA ASN A 42 3.97 -6.81 -4.62
C ASN A 42 2.76 -5.99 -4.15
N TRP A 43 1.62 -6.22 -4.79
CA TRP A 43 0.42 -5.42 -4.57
C TRP A 43 -0.22 -5.61 -3.20
N GLU A 44 -0.09 -6.79 -2.59
CA GLU A 44 -0.52 -7.02 -1.21
C GLU A 44 0.23 -6.09 -0.25
N LEU A 45 1.55 -6.02 -0.40
CA LEU A 45 2.41 -5.18 0.42
C LEU A 45 2.26 -3.69 0.10
N LEU A 46 2.02 -3.35 -1.17
CA LEU A 46 1.74 -1.98 -1.59
C LEU A 46 0.40 -1.47 -1.02
N SER A 47 -0.63 -2.32 -0.96
CA SER A 47 -1.94 -1.97 -0.38
C SER A 47 -1.85 -1.55 1.09
N ALA A 48 -0.84 -2.03 1.83
CA ALA A 48 -0.56 -1.59 3.20
C ALA A 48 0.35 -0.34 3.28
N ASN A 49 0.90 0.13 2.17
CA ASN A 49 1.79 1.29 2.12
C ASN A 49 0.98 2.60 2.06
N THR A 50 1.04 3.39 3.13
CA THR A 50 0.29 4.65 3.25
C THR A 50 0.70 5.71 2.21
N ALA A 51 1.92 5.64 1.66
CA ALA A 51 2.38 6.56 0.63
C ALA A 51 1.96 6.15 -0.80
N ALA A 52 1.40 4.94 -0.97
CA ALA A 52 1.09 4.37 -2.28
C ALA A 52 -0.34 4.61 -2.77
N MET A 53 -1.13 5.46 -2.08
CA MET A 53 -2.55 5.67 -2.38
C MET A 53 -2.82 6.04 -3.84
N GLN A 54 -1.97 6.86 -4.46
CA GLN A 54 -2.15 7.23 -5.87
C GLN A 54 -1.93 6.02 -6.80
N ILE A 55 -0.89 5.22 -6.58
CA ILE A 55 -0.62 4.02 -7.39
C ILE A 55 -1.79 3.04 -7.30
N LEU A 56 -2.35 2.85 -6.10
CA LEU A 56 -3.50 1.97 -5.86
C LEU A 56 -4.75 2.49 -6.57
N LYS A 57 -5.05 3.79 -6.48
CA LYS A 57 -6.18 4.41 -7.20
C LYS A 57 -6.06 4.30 -8.71
N ASP A 58 -4.85 4.40 -9.24
CA ASP A 58 -4.58 4.27 -10.68
C ASP A 58 -4.62 2.81 -11.17
N ASN A 59 -4.60 1.84 -10.25
CA ASN A 59 -4.54 0.40 -10.56
C ASN A 59 -5.51 -0.41 -9.68
N PRO A 60 -6.84 -0.14 -9.75
CA PRO A 60 -7.82 -0.69 -8.81
C PRO A 60 -7.95 -2.22 -8.85
N ASP A 61 -7.72 -2.83 -10.01
CA ASP A 61 -7.81 -4.29 -10.20
C ASP A 61 -6.74 -5.06 -9.42
N ASN A 62 -5.65 -4.39 -9.05
CA ASN A 62 -4.56 -5.01 -8.30
C ASN A 62 -4.65 -4.80 -6.78
N ILE A 63 -5.63 -4.03 -6.31
CA ILE A 63 -5.74 -3.72 -4.88
C ILE A 63 -6.03 -5.00 -4.09
N ASN A 64 -5.17 -5.30 -3.10
CA ASN A 64 -5.53 -6.23 -2.04
C ASN A 64 -6.37 -5.49 -0.99
N TRP A 65 -7.69 -5.69 -1.05
CA TRP A 65 -8.64 -4.97 -0.21
C TRP A 65 -8.53 -5.32 1.28
N ASN A 66 -8.10 -6.54 1.63
CA ASN A 66 -7.89 -6.91 3.03
C ASN A 66 -6.76 -6.07 3.65
N MET A 67 -5.63 -5.96 2.95
CA MET A 67 -4.51 -5.12 3.38
C MET A 67 -4.87 -3.63 3.35
N LEU A 68 -5.64 -3.20 2.34
CA LEU A 68 -6.11 -1.83 2.22
C LEU A 68 -7.05 -1.43 3.38
N SER A 69 -7.93 -2.34 3.84
CA SER A 69 -8.79 -2.10 5.00
C SER A 69 -8.01 -1.77 6.27
N GLY A 70 -6.84 -2.39 6.44
CA GLY A 70 -5.91 -2.08 7.53
C GLY A 70 -5.08 -0.80 7.33
N ASN A 71 -5.14 -0.16 6.15
CA ASN A 71 -4.33 0.99 5.81
C ASN A 71 -5.01 2.29 6.27
N PRO A 72 -4.41 3.06 7.21
CA PRO A 72 -5.02 4.28 7.73
C PRO A 72 -5.14 5.41 6.69
N ALA A 73 -4.37 5.37 5.61
CA ALA A 73 -4.47 6.34 4.52
C ALA A 73 -5.61 6.03 3.53
N ALA A 74 -6.27 4.87 3.66
CA ALA A 74 -7.24 4.38 2.69
C ALA A 74 -8.71 4.60 3.05
N ILE A 75 -9.00 5.24 4.19
CA ILE A 75 -10.39 5.40 4.71
C ILE A 75 -11.35 5.95 3.66
N GLU A 76 -10.97 6.99 2.93
CA GLU A 76 -11.83 7.58 1.91
C GLU A 76 -12.06 6.65 0.72
N LEU A 77 -11.03 5.90 0.29
CA LEU A 77 -11.18 4.91 -0.78
C LEU A 77 -12.07 3.73 -0.36
N LEU A 78 -12.02 3.35 0.91
CA LEU A 78 -12.87 2.31 1.48
C LEU A 78 -14.34 2.76 1.54
N LYS A 79 -14.61 4.01 1.92
CA LYS A 79 -15.97 4.59 1.89
C LYS A 79 -16.58 4.60 0.49
N GLU A 80 -15.77 4.82 -0.54
CA GLU A 80 -16.19 4.76 -1.94
C GLU A 80 -16.49 3.33 -2.42
N ASN A 81 -15.98 2.30 -1.73
CA ASN A 81 -16.06 0.88 -2.13
C ASN A 81 -16.49 -0.01 -0.95
N PRO A 82 -17.68 0.20 -0.37
CA PRO A 82 -18.09 -0.48 0.88
C PRO A 82 -18.21 -2.00 0.73
N ASP A 83 -18.50 -2.51 -0.48
CA ASP A 83 -18.60 -3.95 -0.77
C ASP A 83 -17.24 -4.67 -0.72
N LYS A 84 -16.13 -3.92 -0.78
CA LYS A 84 -14.78 -4.45 -0.76
C LYS A 84 -14.14 -4.45 0.62
N ILE A 85 -14.77 -3.82 1.61
CA ILE A 85 -14.20 -3.67 2.94
C ILE A 85 -14.07 -5.04 3.61
N ASP A 86 -12.85 -5.46 3.91
CA ASP A 86 -12.59 -6.45 4.95
C ASP A 86 -12.81 -5.80 6.32
N TRP A 87 -13.92 -6.12 6.97
CA TRP A 87 -14.30 -5.54 8.26
C TRP A 87 -13.41 -6.00 9.42
N TYR A 88 -12.82 -7.19 9.33
CA TYR A 88 -11.89 -7.66 10.36
C TYR A 88 -10.62 -6.80 10.35
N CYS A 89 -10.01 -6.61 9.17
CA CYS A 89 -8.87 -5.73 9.01
C CYS A 89 -9.20 -4.28 9.34
N LEU A 90 -10.38 -3.79 8.93
CA LEU A 90 -10.83 -2.43 9.26
C LEU A 90 -10.99 -2.22 10.77
N SER A 91 -11.47 -3.23 11.51
CA SER A 91 -11.63 -3.14 12.97
C SER A 91 -10.30 -2.91 13.72
N LEU A 92 -9.18 -3.31 13.10
CA LEU A 92 -7.83 -3.11 13.61
C LEU A 92 -7.21 -1.77 13.15
N ASN A 93 -7.87 -1.05 12.24
CA ASN A 93 -7.45 0.24 11.72
C ASN A 93 -7.94 1.37 12.63
N SER A 94 -7.03 1.95 13.42
CA SER A 94 -7.37 3.03 14.35
C SER A 94 -7.88 4.31 13.67
N ALA A 95 -7.62 4.50 12.37
CA ALA A 95 -8.17 5.62 11.60
C ALA A 95 -9.64 5.40 11.18
N ALA A 96 -10.17 4.17 11.32
CA ALA A 96 -11.52 3.80 10.87
C ALA A 96 -12.62 3.97 11.93
N ILE A 97 -12.31 4.56 13.10
CA ILE A 97 -13.27 4.65 14.23
C ILE A 97 -14.62 5.23 13.82
N GLU A 98 -14.65 6.30 13.03
CA GLU A 98 -15.92 6.90 12.61
C GLU A 98 -16.68 6.00 11.62
N LEU A 99 -15.97 5.36 10.68
CA LEU A 99 -16.59 4.43 9.72
C LEU A 99 -17.19 3.20 10.42
N LEU A 100 -16.54 2.71 11.49
CA LEU A 100 -17.04 1.60 12.31
C LEU A 100 -18.29 1.99 13.11
N LYS A 101 -18.37 3.23 13.62
CA LYS A 101 -19.57 3.71 14.32
C LYS A 101 -20.81 3.78 13.43
N GLU A 102 -20.60 4.08 12.14
CA GLU A 102 -21.68 4.11 11.13
C GLU A 102 -22.15 2.70 10.75
N ASN A 103 -21.37 1.66 11.06
CA ASN A 103 -21.61 0.25 10.68
C ASN A 103 -21.41 -0.69 11.89
N PRO A 104 -22.33 -0.68 12.88
CA PRO A 104 -22.22 -1.43 14.13
C PRO A 104 -22.46 -2.95 13.99
#